data_AF-A0A4U2DSM4-F1
#
_entry.id   AF-A0A4U2DSM4-F1
#
_cell.length_a   1.000
_cell.length_b   1.000
_cell.length_c   1.000
_cell.angle_alpha   90.00
_cell.angle_beta   90.00
_cell.angle_gamma   90.00
#
_symmetry.space_group_name_H-M   'P 1'
#
loop_
_entity.id
_entity.type
_entity.pdbx_description
1 polymer ?
#
loop_
_entity_poly.entity_id
_entity_poly.type
_entity_poly.pdbx_seq_one_letter_code
_entity_poly.pdbx_strand_id
1 'polypeptide(L)'
;VRRGSFTYLDDIQKHVWTTFNSFQWDLNYSNPAVFNAITDEMLFLANIGCEGLRLDALAFIWKEKWTQCESLPKAHALIQCFNTCLQIAAPAVLFKSEAIVHPD
;
A
#
# COMPACT_ATOMS: atom_id res chain seq x y z
N VAL A 1 23.49 -4.26 -8.55
CA VAL A 1 22.33 -4.61 -9.40
C VAL A 1 21.44 -5.55 -8.62
N ARG A 2 20.28 -5.07 -8.16
CA ARG A 2 19.31 -5.89 -7.43
C ARG A 2 18.66 -6.89 -8.39
N ARG A 3 18.39 -8.11 -7.93
CA ARG A 3 17.72 -9.14 -8.74
C ARG A 3 16.44 -9.58 -8.05
N GLY A 4 15.30 -9.28 -8.66
CA GLY A 4 13.97 -9.74 -8.22
C GLY A 4 13.36 -8.95 -7.06
N SER A 5 12.23 -9.46 -6.57
CA SER A 5 11.33 -8.81 -5.60
C SER A 5 11.34 -9.47 -4.21
N PHE A 6 12.34 -10.28 -3.91
CA PHE A 6 12.47 -11.00 -2.64
C PHE A 6 13.86 -10.81 -2.05
N THR A 7 13.92 -10.63 -0.74
CA THR A 7 15.17 -10.55 0.02
C THR A 7 15.20 -11.73 0.99
N TYR A 8 16.30 -12.49 1.00
CA TYR A 8 16.49 -13.55 1.99
C TYR A 8 16.96 -12.94 3.32
N LEU A 9 16.39 -13.41 4.42
CA LEU A 9 16.72 -12.99 5.77
C LEU A 9 17.33 -14.17 6.53
N ASP A 10 18.61 -14.04 6.88
CA ASP A 10 19.38 -15.11 7.54
C ASP A 10 18.90 -15.38 8.98
N ASP A 11 18.37 -14.39 9.67
CA ASP A 11 17.90 -14.50 11.07
C ASP A 11 16.65 -15.37 11.21
N ILE A 12 15.72 -15.27 10.25
CA ILE A 12 14.46 -16.03 10.24
C ILE A 12 14.41 -17.12 9.18
N GLN A 13 15.49 -17.30 8.41
CA GLN A 13 15.65 -18.31 7.36
C GLN A 13 14.50 -18.29 6.33
N LYS A 14 14.05 -17.10 5.93
CA LYS A 14 12.90 -16.89 5.03
C LYS A 14 13.17 -15.80 4.00
N HIS A 15 12.42 -15.85 2.91
CA HIS A 15 12.34 -14.74 1.95
C HIS A 15 11.20 -13.79 2.33
N VAL A 16 11.47 -12.49 2.30
CA VAL A 16 10.47 -11.43 2.46
C VAL A 16 10.24 -10.72 1.13
N TRP A 17 8.99 -10.36 0.86
CA TRP A 17 8.64 -9.58 -0.32
C TRP A 17 9.16 -8.14 -0.15
N THR A 18 9.95 -7.71 -1.10
CA THR A 18 10.61 -6.40 -1.12
C THR A 18 10.58 -5.89 -2.55
N THR A 19 9.56 -5.14 -2.93
CA THR A 19 9.38 -4.65 -4.30
C THR A 19 10.48 -3.64 -4.67
N PHE A 20 10.86 -2.78 -3.71
CA PHE A 20 11.78 -1.67 -3.94
C PHE A 20 13.19 -1.93 -3.39
N ASN A 21 13.50 -1.51 -2.16
CA ASN A 21 14.76 -1.82 -1.49
C ASN A 21 14.62 -3.00 -0.54
N SER A 22 15.74 -3.65 -0.19
CA SER A 22 15.75 -4.78 0.74
C SER A 22 15.27 -4.43 2.16
N PHE A 23 15.39 -3.16 2.56
CA PHE A 23 14.90 -2.64 3.83
C PHE A 23 13.43 -2.17 3.79
N GLN A 24 12.79 -2.21 2.61
CA GLN A 24 11.38 -1.85 2.44
C GLN A 24 10.56 -3.11 2.22
N TRP A 25 10.00 -3.64 3.29
CA TRP A 25 9.18 -4.84 3.24
C TRP A 25 7.75 -4.49 2.82
N ASP A 26 7.22 -5.21 1.83
CA ASP A 26 5.84 -5.03 1.40
C ASP A 26 4.87 -5.47 2.51
N LEU A 27 3.92 -4.61 2.84
CA LEU A 27 2.84 -4.96 3.75
C LEU A 27 1.87 -5.95 3.10
N ASN A 28 1.35 -6.89 3.89
CA ASN A 28 0.42 -7.90 3.41
C ASN A 28 -1.05 -7.44 3.55
N TYR A 29 -1.57 -6.76 2.52
CA TYR A 29 -2.97 -6.29 2.50
C TYR A 29 -4.02 -7.40 2.35
N SER A 30 -3.64 -8.67 2.15
CA SER A 30 -4.59 -9.79 2.29
C SER A 30 -4.97 -10.06 3.75
N ASN A 31 -4.18 -9.55 4.71
CA ASN A 31 -4.51 -9.56 6.12
C ASN A 31 -5.32 -8.29 6.47
N PRO A 32 -6.59 -8.41 6.90
CA PRO A 32 -7.42 -7.25 7.23
C PRO A 32 -6.87 -6.42 8.40
N ALA A 33 -6.03 -7.00 9.27
CA ALA A 33 -5.35 -6.24 10.33
C ALA A 33 -4.42 -5.14 9.77
N VAL A 34 -3.82 -5.38 8.60
CA VAL A 34 -2.96 -4.38 7.92
C VAL A 34 -3.81 -3.23 7.40
N PHE A 35 -4.98 -3.52 6.82
CA PHE A 35 -5.91 -2.47 6.38
C PHE A 35 -6.34 -1.57 7.54
N ASN A 36 -6.69 -2.18 8.69
CA ASN A 36 -7.07 -1.43 9.88
C ASN A 36 -5.94 -0.56 10.40
N ALA A 37 -4.73 -1.12 10.51
CA ALA A 37 -3.55 -0.38 10.98
C ALA A 37 -3.23 0.82 10.08
N ILE A 38 -3.25 0.63 8.76
CA ILE A 38 -2.97 1.73 7.82
C ILE A 38 -4.08 2.79 7.83
N THR A 39 -5.34 2.38 7.98
CA THR A 39 -6.45 3.32 8.11
C THR A 39 -6.31 4.16 9.38
N ASP A 40 -5.91 3.55 10.50
CA ASP A 40 -5.68 4.25 11.76
C ASP A 40 -4.57 5.31 11.62
N GLU A 41 -3.43 4.95 11.01
CA GLU A 41 -2.35 5.90 10.70
C GLU A 41 -2.81 7.05 9.79
N MET A 42 -3.63 6.76 8.77
CA MET A 42 -4.20 7.80 7.90
C MET A 42 -5.09 8.77 8.67
N LEU A 43 -5.93 8.27 9.58
CA LEU A 43 -6.81 9.10 10.41
C LEU A 43 -6.04 9.88 11.49
N PHE A 44 -4.99 9.29 12.04
CA PHE A 44 -4.07 10.00 12.93
C PHE A 44 -3.43 11.20 12.21
N LEU A 45 -2.90 11.01 11.00
CA LEU A 45 -2.33 12.09 10.18
C LEU A 45 -3.37 13.18 9.86
N ALA A 46 -4.59 12.79 9.53
CA ALA A 46 -5.69 13.73 9.33
C ALA A 46 -5.96 14.56 10.60
N ASN A 47 -6.00 13.93 11.77
CA ASN A 47 -6.27 14.57 13.05
C ASN A 47 -5.19 15.57 13.50
N ILE A 48 -3.93 15.38 13.08
CA ILE A 48 -2.86 16.37 13.35
C ILE A 48 -2.82 17.51 12.32
N GLY A 49 -3.78 17.55 11.38
CA GLY A 49 -3.98 18.66 10.45
C GLY A 49 -3.46 18.41 9.02
N CYS A 50 -3.13 17.19 8.64
CA CYS A 50 -2.77 16.91 7.24
C CYS A 50 -3.99 17.04 6.32
N GLU A 51 -3.94 17.98 5.38
CA GLU A 51 -5.03 18.22 4.41
C GLU A 51 -4.94 17.34 3.16
N GLY A 52 -3.82 16.64 2.95
CA GLY A 52 -3.62 15.81 1.78
C GLY A 52 -2.70 14.63 2.06
N LEU A 53 -3.12 13.44 1.64
CA LEU A 53 -2.35 12.21 1.76
C LEU A 53 -1.94 11.73 0.37
N ARG A 54 -0.62 11.67 0.13
CA ARG A 54 -0.05 10.99 -1.03
C ARG A 54 0.20 9.54 -0.65
N LEU A 55 -0.62 8.62 -1.17
CA LEU A 55 -0.37 7.20 -0.97
C LEU A 55 0.57 6.69 -2.06
N ASP A 56 1.78 6.35 -1.62
CA ASP A 56 2.88 5.89 -2.45
C ASP A 56 2.68 4.43 -2.87
N ALA A 57 3.10 4.08 -4.10
CA ALA A 57 3.19 2.71 -4.57
C ALA A 57 1.86 1.90 -4.50
N LEU A 58 0.71 2.57 -4.64
CA LEU A 58 -0.60 1.94 -4.54
C LEU A 58 -0.84 0.85 -5.59
N ALA A 59 -0.17 0.92 -6.74
CA ALA A 59 -0.24 -0.12 -7.76
C ALA A 59 0.21 -1.51 -7.25
N PHE A 60 1.09 -1.57 -6.25
CA PHE A 60 1.73 -2.81 -5.81
C PHE A 60 1.12 -3.42 -4.55
N ILE A 61 0.09 -2.83 -3.95
CA ILE A 61 -0.41 -3.23 -2.62
C ILE A 61 -1.08 -4.60 -2.58
N TRP A 62 -1.55 -5.10 -3.73
CA TRP A 62 -2.16 -6.43 -3.81
C TRP A 62 -1.25 -7.41 -4.55
N LYS A 63 -1.06 -8.60 -3.97
CA LYS A 63 -0.24 -9.67 -4.56
C LYS A 63 -1.12 -10.85 -4.94
N GLU A 64 -1.00 -11.31 -6.18
CA GLU A 64 -1.74 -12.48 -6.68
C GLU A 64 -0.84 -13.36 -7.55
N LYS A 65 -0.82 -14.66 -7.24
CA LYS A 65 0.03 -15.63 -7.94
C LYS A 65 -0.29 -15.63 -9.44
N TRP A 66 0.74 -15.74 -10.28
CA TRP A 66 0.64 -15.75 -11.74
C TRP A 66 0.23 -14.41 -12.38
N THR A 67 0.24 -13.33 -11.60
CA THR A 67 0.06 -11.96 -12.11
C THR A 67 1.34 -11.16 -11.92
N GLN A 68 1.41 -9.97 -12.51
CA GLN A 68 2.51 -9.02 -12.27
C GLN A 68 2.45 -8.38 -10.87
N CYS A 69 1.36 -8.58 -10.11
CA CYS A 69 1.15 -7.95 -8.80
C CYS A 69 1.22 -6.42 -8.84
N GLU A 70 0.76 -5.84 -9.95
CA GLU A 70 0.70 -4.41 -10.23
C GLU A 70 -0.69 -4.08 -10.81
N SER A 71 -1.29 -2.99 -10.35
CA SER A 71 -2.59 -2.46 -10.81
C SER A 71 -3.73 -3.50 -10.83
N LEU A 72 -3.73 -4.42 -9.87
CA LEU A 72 -4.77 -5.44 -9.77
C LEU A 72 -6.11 -4.83 -9.31
N PRO A 73 -7.28 -5.36 -9.74
CA PRO A 73 -8.59 -4.83 -9.33
C PRO A 73 -8.77 -4.70 -7.81
N LYS A 74 -8.17 -5.62 -7.04
CA LYS A 74 -8.21 -5.59 -5.57
C LYS A 74 -7.38 -4.44 -4.97
N ALA A 75 -6.33 -3.98 -5.64
CA ALA A 75 -5.62 -2.77 -5.25
C ALA A 75 -6.53 -1.54 -5.41
N HIS A 76 -7.24 -1.42 -6.54
CA HIS A 76 -8.23 -0.35 -6.74
C HIS A 76 -9.36 -0.39 -5.70
N ALA A 77 -9.87 -1.58 -5.37
CA ALA A 77 -10.88 -1.73 -4.32
C ALA A 77 -10.37 -1.25 -2.95
N LEU A 78 -9.14 -1.61 -2.56
CA LEU A 78 -8.53 -1.13 -1.32
C LEU A 78 -8.36 0.39 -1.29
N ILE A 79 -7.94 0.98 -2.40
CA ILE A 79 -7.82 2.44 -2.55
C ILE A 79 -9.18 3.13 -2.32
N GLN A 80 -10.25 2.58 -2.93
CA GLN A 80 -11.60 3.07 -2.72
C GLN A 80 -12.03 2.94 -1.25
N CYS A 81 -11.73 1.82 -0.59
CA CYS A 81 -12.01 1.63 0.84
C CYS A 81 -11.29 2.68 1.70
N PHE A 82 -10.00 2.92 1.47
CA PHE A 82 -9.25 3.96 2.20
C PHE A 82 -9.84 5.36 1.99
N ASN A 83 -10.18 5.70 0.74
CA ASN A 83 -10.83 6.96 0.44
C ASN A 83 -12.19 7.06 1.14
N THR A 84 -13.01 6.00 1.14
CA THR A 84 -14.29 5.99 1.86
C THR A 84 -14.12 6.22 3.36
N CYS A 85 -13.13 5.60 4.00
CA CYS A 85 -12.83 5.85 5.42
C CYS A 85 -12.50 7.33 5.69
N LEU A 86 -11.68 7.96 4.84
CA LEU A 86 -11.40 9.39 4.94
C LEU A 86 -12.64 10.25 4.69
N GLN A 87 -13.46 9.93 3.69
CA GLN A 87 -14.67 10.69 3.40
C GLN A 87 -15.70 10.63 4.54
N ILE A 88 -15.70 9.55 5.33
CA ILE A 88 -16.56 9.43 6.52
C ILE A 88 -16.00 10.23 7.70
N ALA A 89 -14.71 10.07 8.00
CA ALA A 89 -14.13 10.59 9.25
C ALA A 89 -13.45 11.95 9.12
N ALA A 90 -12.88 12.27 7.95
CA ALA A 90 -12.09 13.47 7.68
C ALA A 90 -12.29 13.94 6.21
N PRO A 91 -13.51 14.35 5.82
CA PRO A 91 -13.87 14.63 4.41
C PRO A 91 -13.08 15.78 3.76
N ALA A 92 -12.45 16.65 4.56
CA ALA A 92 -11.60 17.72 4.06
C ALA A 92 -10.26 17.21 3.50
N VAL A 93 -9.83 15.99 3.87
CA VAL A 93 -8.55 15.42 3.44
C VAL A 93 -8.62 14.96 1.99
N LEU A 94 -7.71 15.48 1.17
CA LEU A 94 -7.58 15.08 -0.22
C LEU A 94 -6.74 13.80 -0.36
N PHE A 95 -7.28 12.85 -1.11
CA PHE A 95 -6.59 11.62 -1.46
C PHE A 95 -5.88 11.77 -2.81
N LYS A 96 -4.55 11.67 -2.82
CA LYS A 96 -3.76 11.73 -4.06
C LYS A 96 -3.01 10.41 -4.29
N SER A 97 -3.42 9.69 -5.32
CA SER A 97 -2.72 8.48 -5.75
C SER A 97 -1.38 8.84 -6.38
N GLU A 98 -0.33 8.11 -6.02
CA GLU A 98 0.84 8.01 -6.87
C GLU A 98 0.89 6.65 -7.56
N ALA A 99 0.73 6.70 -8.88
CA ALA A 99 0.79 5.54 -9.76
C ALA A 99 1.50 5.97 -11.05
N ILE A 100 2.76 5.56 -11.19
CA ILE A 100 3.53 5.72 -12.43
C ILE A 100 3.35 4.42 -13.23
N VAL A 101 2.20 4.32 -13.89
CA VAL A 101 1.74 3.13 -14.62
C VAL A 101 1.34 3.51 -16.05
N HIS A 102 0.97 2.54 -16.87
CA HIS A 102 0.43 2.80 -18.20
C HIS A 102 -0.82 3.70 -18.12
N PRO A 103 -1.09 4.58 -19.11
CA PRO A 103 -2.27 5.46 -19.07
C PRO A 103 -3.64 4.77 -19.09
N ASP A 104 -3.71 3.52 -19.54
CA ASP A 104 -4.93 2.70 -19.60
C ASP A 104 -5.23 2.03 -18.26
#